data_AF-A0A438H7Q9-F1
#
_entry.id   AF-A0A438H7Q9-F1
#
_cell.length_a   1.000
_cell.length_b   1.000
_cell.length_c   1.000
_cell.angle_alpha   90.00
_cell.angle_beta   90.00
_cell.angle_gamma   90.00
#
_symmetry.space_group_name_H-M   'P 1'
#
loop_
_entity.id
_entity.type
_entity.pdbx_description
1 polymer ?
#
loop_
_entity_poly.entity_id
_entity_poly.type
_entity_poly.pdbx_seq_one_letter_code
_entity_poly.pdbx_strand_id
1 'polypeptide(L)'
;MCRSPPECSHTSYSPSLDPTPNLYLGRVGIGNSTRQFWFVTPPRAGPDVPYTFRLTDSTRTLTHYELSQIKGQTVLHVGDLWYADDCPFHDNIRWDTWGRFTERSAAYQPWIWTAGNHEIDFAPDLLGACGLSSINKLYHGSDLNSHVNYKIYAYKSPAMNLGKYTPQYKWLANELPKVNRTETPWLIVLIHCPIYIIIWKGKP
;
A
#
# COMPACT_ATOMS: atom_id res chain seq x y z
N MET A 1 10.63 27.80 10.01
CA MET A 1 11.46 26.77 10.67
C MET A 1 11.42 25.54 9.78
N CYS A 2 12.50 25.22 9.09
CA CYS A 2 12.60 23.94 8.40
C CYS A 2 12.91 22.85 9.39
N ARG A 3 12.03 21.86 9.45
CA ARG A 3 12.21 20.68 10.29
C ARG A 3 13.16 19.69 9.61
N SER A 4 13.75 18.85 10.45
CA SER A 4 14.82 17.92 10.10
C SER A 4 14.53 17.14 8.82
N PRO A 5 15.54 16.90 7.97
CA PRO A 5 15.37 16.03 6.82
C PRO A 5 14.94 14.62 7.27
N PRO A 6 14.18 13.88 6.43
CA PRO A 6 13.81 12.51 6.73
C PRO A 6 15.06 11.65 6.96
N GLU A 7 14.95 10.68 7.86
CA GLU A 7 15.99 9.66 8.08
C GLU A 7 16.19 8.78 6.83
N CYS A 8 17.21 7.91 6.84
CA CYS A 8 17.47 7.01 5.72
C CYS A 8 16.37 5.95 5.59
N SER A 9 15.72 5.86 4.42
CA SER A 9 14.86 4.73 4.06
C SER A 9 15.66 3.62 3.37
N HIS A 10 15.38 2.37 3.73
CA HIS A 10 16.05 1.18 3.18
C HIS A 10 15.02 0.24 2.57
N THR A 11 15.29 -0.24 1.35
CA THR A 11 14.50 -1.29 0.69
C THR A 11 15.44 -2.41 0.28
N SER A 12 15.04 -3.65 0.57
CA SER A 12 15.74 -4.86 0.15
C SER A 12 14.78 -5.78 -0.59
N TYR A 13 15.23 -6.35 -1.70
CA TYR A 13 14.48 -7.35 -2.45
C TYR A 13 15.04 -8.72 -2.11
N SER A 14 14.19 -9.58 -1.55
CA SER A 14 14.55 -10.99 -1.41
C SER A 14 14.51 -11.66 -2.79
N PRO A 15 15.43 -12.59 -3.09
CA PRO A 15 15.35 -13.41 -4.29
C PRO A 15 14.07 -14.27 -4.29
N SER A 16 13.79 -14.95 -5.41
CA SER A 16 12.64 -15.85 -5.55
C SER A 16 12.55 -16.83 -4.38
N LEU A 17 11.52 -16.67 -3.55
CA LEU A 17 11.22 -17.54 -2.42
C LEU A 17 10.42 -18.76 -2.91
N ASP A 18 10.44 -19.83 -2.12
CA ASP A 18 9.63 -21.02 -2.40
C ASP A 18 8.14 -20.64 -2.47
N PRO A 19 7.42 -21.00 -3.56
CA PRO A 19 5.99 -20.71 -3.73
C PRO A 19 5.06 -21.58 -2.86
N THR A 20 5.60 -22.50 -2.06
CA THR A 20 4.86 -23.17 -0.98
C THR A 20 4.82 -22.26 0.26
N PRO A 21 3.67 -22.18 0.98
CA PRO A 21 3.55 -21.35 2.17
C PRO A 21 4.56 -21.77 3.23
N ASN A 22 5.61 -20.96 3.39
CA ASN A 22 6.67 -21.19 4.37
C ASN A 22 6.83 -19.96 5.24
N LEU A 23 7.14 -20.19 6.52
CA LEU A 23 7.50 -19.15 7.46
C LEU A 23 8.95 -18.72 7.20
N TYR A 24 9.14 -17.45 6.86
CA TYR A 24 10.46 -16.83 6.69
C TYR A 24 10.75 -15.91 7.86
N LEU A 25 11.99 -15.96 8.36
CA LEU A 25 12.48 -15.06 9.40
C LEU A 25 13.39 -14.01 8.75
N GLY A 26 13.04 -12.74 8.94
CA GLY A 26 13.83 -11.60 8.48
C GLY A 26 14.51 -10.90 9.66
N ARG A 27 15.69 -10.33 9.44
CA ARG A 27 16.36 -9.47 10.42
C ARG A 27 16.76 -8.14 9.78
N VAL A 28 16.59 -7.06 10.53
CA VAL A 28 16.97 -5.70 10.12
C VAL A 28 17.77 -5.06 11.25
N GLY A 29 18.78 -4.25 10.93
CA GLY A 29 19.65 -3.58 11.90
C GLY A 29 20.98 -4.30 12.14
N ILE A 30 21.89 -3.65 12.88
CA ILE A 30 23.29 -4.09 13.05
C ILE A 30 23.64 -4.10 14.54
N GLY A 31 24.27 -5.19 15.01
CA GLY A 31 24.72 -5.31 16.40
C GLY A 31 23.56 -5.24 17.39
N ASN A 32 23.64 -4.31 18.36
CA ASN A 32 22.65 -4.20 19.42
C ASN A 32 21.29 -3.62 18.97
N SER A 33 21.17 -3.16 17.71
CA SER A 33 19.90 -2.66 17.14
C SER A 33 19.20 -3.68 16.23
N THR A 34 19.71 -4.91 16.14
CA THR A 34 19.09 -5.95 15.30
C THR A 34 17.71 -6.34 15.84
N ARG A 35 16.70 -6.26 14.97
CA ARG A 35 15.32 -6.66 15.21
C ARG A 35 14.97 -7.81 14.28
N GLN A 36 14.14 -8.73 14.75
CA GLN A 36 13.68 -9.90 14.00
C GLN A 36 12.19 -9.80 13.71
N PHE A 37 11.81 -10.16 12.49
CA PHE A 37 10.44 -10.20 11.98
C PHE A 37 10.21 -11.54 11.29
N TRP A 38 8.97 -11.80 10.89
CA TRP A 38 8.62 -13.01 10.15
C TRP A 38 7.44 -12.76 9.22
N PHE A 39 7.35 -13.49 8.13
CA PHE A 39 6.19 -13.48 7.24
C PHE A 39 5.99 -14.86 6.63
N VAL A 40 4.80 -15.10 6.08
CA VAL A 40 4.47 -16.34 5.36
C VAL A 40 4.29 -16.01 3.88
N THR A 41 4.98 -16.73 2.99
CA THR A 41 4.75 -16.60 1.55
C THR A 41 3.34 -17.06 1.19
N PRO A 42 2.67 -16.41 0.23
CA PRO A 42 1.38 -16.89 -0.22
C PRO A 42 1.56 -18.20 -1.01
N PRO A 43 0.52 -19.05 -1.07
CA PRO A 43 0.55 -20.22 -1.94
C PRO A 43 0.66 -19.83 -3.40
N ARG A 44 1.21 -20.73 -4.22
CA ARG A 44 1.24 -20.61 -5.68
C ARG A 44 -0.15 -20.30 -6.25
N ALA A 45 -0.18 -19.45 -7.29
CA ALA A 45 -1.37 -19.17 -8.08
C ALA A 45 -2.07 -20.46 -8.60
N GLY A 46 -3.40 -20.49 -8.51
CA GLY A 46 -4.28 -21.57 -8.93
C GLY A 46 -5.76 -21.22 -8.73
N PRO A 47 -6.67 -21.85 -9.49
CA PRO A 47 -8.08 -21.45 -9.55
C PRO A 47 -8.84 -21.62 -8.22
N ASP A 48 -8.49 -22.65 -7.43
CA ASP A 48 -9.25 -23.05 -6.24
C ASP A 48 -8.50 -22.79 -4.93
N VAL A 49 -7.43 -21.99 -4.97
CA VAL A 49 -6.58 -21.75 -3.80
C VAL A 49 -7.19 -20.61 -2.95
N PRO A 50 -7.63 -20.88 -1.71
CA PRO A 50 -8.27 -19.87 -0.88
C PRO A 50 -7.26 -18.83 -0.40
N TYR A 51 -7.68 -17.58 -0.34
CA TYR A 51 -6.88 -16.50 0.20
C TYR A 51 -7.74 -15.42 0.85
N THR A 52 -7.37 -14.97 2.05
CA THR A 52 -8.12 -13.94 2.76
C THR A 52 -7.44 -12.58 2.68
N PHE A 53 -8.06 -11.69 1.93
CA PHE A 53 -7.74 -10.27 1.94
C PHE A 53 -8.55 -9.50 2.95
N ARG A 54 -8.01 -8.37 3.35
CA ARG A 54 -8.75 -7.35 4.09
C ARG A 54 -8.65 -6.02 3.42
N LEU A 55 -9.77 -5.33 3.38
CA LEU A 55 -9.87 -4.00 2.81
C LEU A 55 -9.88 -2.99 3.96
N THR A 56 -9.07 -1.94 3.86
CA THR A 56 -9.11 -0.81 4.79
C THR A 56 -8.72 0.49 4.06
N ASP A 57 -9.24 1.59 4.56
CA ASP A 57 -8.94 2.97 4.16
C ASP A 57 -8.50 3.83 5.35
N SER A 58 -8.44 3.24 6.56
CA SER A 58 -8.19 3.98 7.79
C SER A 58 -7.32 3.21 8.77
N THR A 59 -6.58 3.95 9.58
CA THR A 59 -5.76 3.45 10.70
C THR A 59 -6.58 3.10 11.94
N ARG A 60 -7.79 3.66 12.10
CA ARG A 60 -8.68 3.41 13.25
C ARG A 60 -9.13 1.95 13.37
N THR A 61 -9.02 1.20 12.28
CA THR A 61 -9.49 -0.18 12.17
C THR A 61 -8.41 -1.22 12.47
N LEU A 62 -7.15 -0.81 12.71
CA LEU A 62 -6.05 -1.78 12.81
C LEU A 62 -6.18 -2.73 14.00
N THR A 63 -6.63 -2.23 15.15
CA THR A 63 -6.89 -3.07 16.33
C THR A 63 -8.08 -4.02 16.11
N HIS A 64 -9.16 -3.53 15.48
CA HIS A 64 -10.29 -4.39 15.10
C HIS A 64 -9.88 -5.46 14.09
N TYR A 65 -8.91 -5.14 13.21
CA TYR A 65 -8.31 -6.10 12.31
C TYR A 65 -7.61 -7.23 13.08
N GLU A 66 -6.69 -6.89 13.97
CA GLU A 66 -5.89 -7.86 14.73
C GLU A 66 -6.76 -8.79 15.57
N LEU A 67 -7.84 -8.25 16.14
CA LEU A 67 -8.80 -8.98 16.99
C LEU A 67 -9.84 -9.80 16.22
N SER A 68 -9.88 -9.69 14.89
CA SER A 68 -10.85 -10.43 14.07
C SER A 68 -10.62 -11.95 14.18
N GLN A 69 -11.73 -12.71 14.18
CA GLN A 69 -11.72 -14.17 14.20
C GLN A 69 -11.24 -14.77 12.87
N ILE A 70 -11.61 -14.13 11.76
CA ILE A 70 -11.00 -14.41 10.45
C ILE A 70 -9.56 -13.88 10.53
N LYS A 71 -8.56 -14.54 9.95
CA LYS A 71 -7.18 -14.01 9.93
C LYS A 71 -6.86 -13.54 8.51
N GLY A 72 -6.59 -12.25 8.37
CA GLY A 72 -6.18 -11.68 7.09
C GLY A 72 -4.75 -12.09 6.79
N GLN A 73 -4.46 -12.42 5.54
CA GLN A 73 -3.10 -12.74 5.09
C GLN A 73 -2.46 -11.56 4.36
N THR A 74 -3.27 -10.62 3.86
CA THR A 74 -2.81 -9.44 3.14
C THR A 74 -3.83 -8.32 3.33
N VAL A 75 -3.33 -7.11 3.54
CA VAL A 75 -4.14 -5.90 3.59
C VAL A 75 -4.13 -5.23 2.22
N LEU A 76 -5.30 -4.85 1.74
CA LEU A 76 -5.52 -3.99 0.57
C LEU A 76 -5.89 -2.61 1.13
N HIS A 77 -5.00 -1.63 0.97
CA HIS A 77 -5.23 -0.26 1.42
C HIS A 77 -5.59 0.64 0.24
N VAL A 78 -6.72 1.34 0.32
CA VAL A 78 -7.30 2.09 -0.82
C VAL A 78 -6.98 3.60 -0.79
N GLY A 79 -5.75 3.95 -0.42
CA GLY A 79 -5.29 5.34 -0.35
C GLY A 79 -5.54 6.02 0.99
N ASP A 80 -5.02 7.24 1.11
CA ASP A 80 -5.07 8.11 2.28
C ASP A 80 -4.57 7.44 3.57
N LEU A 81 -3.25 7.33 3.68
CA LEU A 81 -2.59 6.54 4.71
C LEU A 81 -2.67 7.24 6.08
N TRP A 82 -2.28 8.51 6.14
CA TRP A 82 -2.10 9.21 7.43
C TRP A 82 -2.52 10.68 7.47
N TYR A 83 -2.85 11.30 6.33
CA TYR A 83 -3.30 12.71 6.31
C TYR A 83 -2.26 13.67 6.93
N ALA A 84 -0.98 13.46 6.64
CA ALA A 84 0.09 14.30 7.17
C ALA A 84 0.05 15.74 6.59
N ASP A 85 -0.51 15.88 5.39
CA ASP A 85 -0.76 17.13 4.68
C ASP A 85 -1.80 18.02 5.38
N ASP A 86 -2.77 17.45 6.11
CA ASP A 86 -3.72 18.20 6.93
C ASP A 86 -3.07 18.85 8.18
N CYS A 87 -1.84 18.47 8.52
CA CYS A 87 -1.11 19.08 9.62
C CYS A 87 -0.44 20.40 9.20
N PRO A 88 -0.23 21.36 10.14
CA PRO A 88 0.49 22.59 9.84
C PRO A 88 1.84 22.31 9.17
N PHE A 89 2.05 22.91 8.00
CA PHE A 89 3.25 22.74 7.17
C PHE A 89 3.52 21.30 6.70
N HIS A 90 2.48 20.46 6.59
CA HIS A 90 2.60 19.06 6.15
C HIS A 90 3.64 18.29 7.01
N ASP A 91 3.42 18.26 8.33
CA ASP A 91 4.41 17.82 9.31
C ASP A 91 4.86 16.36 9.10
N ASN A 92 5.95 16.17 8.35
CA ASN A 92 6.40 14.85 7.90
C ASN A 92 6.83 13.88 9.02
N ILE A 93 7.05 14.37 10.24
CA ILE A 93 7.24 13.51 11.44
C ILE A 93 6.03 12.59 11.66
N ARG A 94 4.87 13.00 11.14
CA ARG A 94 3.65 12.21 11.12
C ARG A 94 3.85 10.91 10.34
N TRP A 95 4.54 10.92 9.20
CA TRP A 95 4.82 9.69 8.44
C TRP A 95 5.65 8.70 9.24
N ASP A 96 6.66 9.16 9.99
CA ASP A 96 7.47 8.28 10.86
C ASP A 96 6.61 7.65 11.97
N THR A 97 5.69 8.43 12.52
CA THR A 97 4.76 7.97 13.56
C THR A 97 3.78 6.95 13.01
N TRP A 98 3.28 7.16 11.80
CA TRP A 98 2.43 6.19 11.11
C TRP A 98 3.17 4.90 10.78
N GLY A 99 4.40 4.99 10.27
CA GLY A 99 5.23 3.81 9.98
C GLY A 99 5.45 2.97 11.24
N ARG A 100 5.77 3.60 12.38
CA ARG A 100 5.84 2.91 13.68
C ARG A 100 4.50 2.33 14.13
N PHE A 101 3.40 3.02 13.87
CA PHE A 101 2.06 2.55 14.23
C PHE A 101 1.66 1.30 13.44
N THR A 102 1.88 1.29 12.12
CA THR A 102 1.48 0.18 11.23
C THR A 102 2.46 -0.99 11.22
N GLU A 103 3.70 -0.80 11.68
CA GLU A 103 4.75 -1.82 11.74
C GLU A 103 4.28 -3.14 12.36
N ARG A 104 3.49 -3.07 13.44
CA ARG A 104 2.97 -4.25 14.13
C ARG A 104 2.10 -5.17 13.26
N SER A 105 1.64 -4.68 12.12
CA SER A 105 0.94 -5.45 11.09
C SER A 105 1.76 -5.59 9.82
N ALA A 106 2.21 -4.47 9.23
CA ALA A 106 2.88 -4.43 7.94
C ALA A 106 4.25 -5.12 7.91
N ALA A 107 4.90 -5.34 9.07
CA ALA A 107 6.13 -6.10 9.16
C ALA A 107 5.93 -7.63 9.09
N TYR A 108 4.68 -8.11 9.28
CA TYR A 108 4.36 -9.53 9.38
C TYR A 108 3.47 -10.06 8.25
N GLN A 109 2.89 -9.15 7.47
CA GLN A 109 2.09 -9.46 6.31
C GLN A 109 2.18 -8.34 5.28
N PRO A 110 2.05 -8.64 3.98
CA PRO A 110 2.07 -7.61 2.96
C PRO A 110 0.84 -6.70 3.07
N TRP A 111 1.08 -5.42 2.86
CA TRP A 111 0.06 -4.43 2.57
C TRP A 111 0.25 -3.98 1.12
N ILE A 112 -0.83 -4.00 0.36
CA ILE A 112 -0.87 -3.55 -1.03
C ILE A 112 -1.51 -2.17 -1.04
N TRP A 113 -0.70 -1.18 -1.41
CA TRP A 113 -1.02 0.23 -1.28
C TRP A 113 -1.57 0.81 -2.58
N THR A 114 -2.65 1.57 -2.47
CA THR A 114 -3.13 2.53 -3.46
C THR A 114 -2.75 3.93 -2.98
N ALA A 115 -2.44 4.86 -3.88
CA ALA A 115 -2.23 6.26 -3.51
C ALA A 115 -3.55 7.03 -3.53
N GLY A 116 -3.86 7.75 -2.45
CA GLY A 116 -5.01 8.64 -2.33
C GLY A 116 -4.63 10.11 -2.50
N ASN A 117 -5.61 11.02 -2.41
CA ASN A 117 -5.36 12.45 -2.62
C ASN A 117 -4.44 13.05 -1.54
N HIS A 118 -4.45 12.52 -0.32
CA HIS A 118 -3.55 12.96 0.75
C HIS A 118 -2.10 12.52 0.53
N GLU A 119 -1.84 11.63 -0.43
CA GLU A 119 -0.48 11.27 -0.87
C GLU A 119 0.08 12.18 -1.97
N ILE A 120 -0.65 13.20 -2.43
CA ILE A 120 -0.12 14.17 -3.41
C ILE A 120 0.91 15.10 -2.74
N ASP A 121 0.65 15.50 -1.49
CA ASP A 121 1.51 16.41 -0.72
C ASP A 121 1.78 17.75 -1.46
N PHE A 122 0.77 18.25 -2.20
CA PHE A 122 0.91 19.48 -2.99
C PHE A 122 0.71 20.73 -2.14
N ALA A 123 1.81 21.38 -1.77
CA ALA A 123 1.81 22.63 -1.02
C ALA A 123 2.69 23.71 -1.68
N PRO A 124 2.17 24.44 -2.68
CA PRO A 124 2.94 25.46 -3.38
C PRO A 124 3.42 26.59 -2.46
N ASP A 125 2.63 26.92 -1.44
CA ASP A 125 2.95 27.96 -0.45
C ASP A 125 4.12 27.55 0.48
N LEU A 126 4.43 26.25 0.56
CA LEU A 126 5.55 25.72 1.35
C LEU A 126 6.84 25.58 0.55
N LEU A 127 6.78 25.71 -0.78
CA LEU A 127 7.94 25.58 -1.68
C LEU A 127 9.02 26.65 -1.42
N GLY A 128 8.63 27.82 -0.89
CA GLY A 128 9.57 28.88 -0.50
C GLY A 128 10.16 28.73 0.90
N ALA A 129 9.55 27.90 1.76
CA ALA A 129 9.99 27.72 3.13
C ALA A 129 10.89 26.49 3.26
N CYS A 130 10.46 25.31 2.80
CA CYS A 130 11.20 24.05 2.97
C CYS A 130 10.79 23.07 1.86
N GLY A 131 11.46 23.12 0.70
CA GLY A 131 11.18 22.20 -0.40
C GLY A 131 11.68 20.79 -0.12
N LEU A 132 10.80 19.89 0.33
CA LEU A 132 11.01 18.44 0.32
C LEU A 132 9.65 17.74 0.21
N SER A 133 9.27 17.29 -0.98
CA SER A 133 8.20 16.30 -1.15
C SER A 133 8.69 14.95 -0.61
N SER A 134 8.07 14.49 0.48
CA SER A 134 8.56 13.37 1.30
C SER A 134 7.98 12.01 0.89
N ILE A 135 6.92 11.99 0.08
CA ILE A 135 6.14 10.75 -0.14
C ILE A 135 6.81 9.77 -1.10
N ASN A 136 7.58 10.25 -2.09
CA ASN A 136 8.22 9.38 -3.08
C ASN A 136 9.35 8.49 -2.51
N LYS A 137 9.75 8.66 -1.24
CA LYS A 137 10.89 7.95 -0.63
C LYS A 137 10.54 6.87 0.39
N LEU A 138 9.30 6.84 0.90
CA LEU A 138 8.93 5.97 2.03
C LEU A 138 8.22 4.68 1.62
N TYR A 139 7.49 4.68 0.50
CA TYR A 139 6.73 3.51 0.04
C TYR A 139 7.04 3.18 -1.42
N HIS A 140 7.93 2.22 -1.62
CA HIS A 140 8.12 1.62 -2.94
C HIS A 140 7.00 0.60 -3.20
N GLY A 141 5.92 1.07 -3.82
CA GLY A 141 5.01 0.15 -4.49
C GLY A 141 5.76 -0.50 -5.65
N SER A 142 6.14 -1.76 -5.56
CA SER A 142 6.51 -2.54 -6.73
C SER A 142 5.29 -2.64 -7.66
N ASP A 143 5.48 -2.65 -8.97
CA ASP A 143 4.44 -3.17 -9.88
C ASP A 143 4.26 -4.65 -9.52
N LEU A 144 3.33 -4.93 -8.62
CA LEU A 144 3.08 -6.28 -8.12
C LEU A 144 2.37 -7.07 -9.23
N ASN A 145 3.16 -7.66 -10.13
CA ASN A 145 2.76 -8.90 -10.79
C ASN A 145 2.74 -9.99 -9.71
N SER A 146 1.63 -10.03 -8.98
CA SER A 146 1.45 -10.92 -7.85
C SER A 146 1.29 -12.36 -8.37
N HIS A 147 2.23 -13.26 -8.02
CA HIS A 147 2.26 -14.68 -8.41
C HIS A 147 1.28 -15.55 -7.60
N VAL A 148 0.09 -15.02 -7.38
CA VAL A 148 -0.94 -15.49 -6.46
C VAL A 148 -2.28 -15.53 -7.21
N ASN A 149 -3.32 -16.17 -6.68
CA ASN A 149 -4.61 -16.46 -7.36
C ASN A 149 -5.41 -15.23 -7.80
N TYR A 150 -4.82 -14.07 -7.68
CA TYR A 150 -5.36 -12.76 -7.93
C TYR A 150 -4.34 -11.93 -8.68
N LYS A 151 -4.82 -11.16 -9.64
CA LYS A 151 -4.06 -10.05 -10.20
C LYS A 151 -4.61 -8.77 -9.59
N ILE A 152 -3.77 -8.08 -8.80
CA ILE A 152 -4.14 -6.80 -8.17
C ILE A 152 -3.51 -5.66 -8.93
N TYR A 153 -4.36 -4.75 -9.40
CA TYR A 153 -3.91 -3.47 -9.91
C TYR A 153 -4.20 -2.40 -8.86
N ALA A 154 -3.14 -1.92 -8.21
CA ALA A 154 -3.22 -0.80 -7.29
C ALA A 154 -2.73 0.47 -7.99
N TYR A 155 -3.60 1.47 -8.04
CA TYR A 155 -3.29 2.73 -8.72
C TYR A 155 -2.41 3.61 -7.83
N LYS A 156 -1.22 3.95 -8.34
CA LYS A 156 -0.24 4.79 -7.64
C LYS A 156 -0.43 6.30 -7.89
N SER A 157 -1.49 6.68 -8.61
CA SER A 157 -1.77 8.08 -8.91
C SER A 157 -2.99 8.54 -8.13
N PRO A 158 -2.83 9.55 -7.25
CA PRO A 158 -3.92 10.16 -6.48
C PRO A 158 -5.05 10.71 -7.35
N ALA A 159 -4.69 11.32 -8.47
CA ALA A 159 -5.61 11.69 -9.53
C ALA A 159 -5.59 10.54 -10.53
N MET A 160 -6.68 9.78 -10.61
CA MET A 160 -6.86 8.69 -11.57
C MET A 160 -6.77 9.25 -13.02
N ASN A 161 -5.55 9.33 -13.57
CA ASN A 161 -5.31 9.91 -14.89
C ASN A 161 -5.44 8.82 -15.97
N LEU A 162 -6.66 8.29 -16.08
CA LEU A 162 -7.07 7.27 -17.05
C LEU A 162 -7.44 7.86 -18.42
N GLY A 163 -7.04 9.10 -18.71
CA GLY A 163 -7.22 9.71 -20.03
C GLY A 163 -6.62 8.83 -21.13
N LYS A 164 -7.30 8.73 -22.27
CA LYS A 164 -6.80 7.95 -23.41
C LYS A 164 -5.39 8.41 -23.77
N TYR A 165 -4.48 7.46 -23.98
CA TYR A 165 -3.05 7.65 -24.31
C TYR A 165 -2.11 8.08 -23.17
N THR A 166 -2.60 8.29 -21.94
CA THR A 166 -1.70 8.50 -20.80
C THR A 166 -0.84 7.25 -20.54
N PRO A 167 0.33 7.37 -19.88
CA PRO A 167 1.13 6.21 -19.50
C PRO A 167 0.34 5.19 -18.68
N GLN A 168 -0.51 5.66 -17.76
CA GLN A 168 -1.35 4.81 -16.92
C GLN A 168 -2.43 4.08 -17.72
N TYR A 169 -3.11 4.77 -18.65
CA TYR A 169 -4.05 4.13 -19.57
C TYR A 169 -3.37 3.06 -20.42
N LYS A 170 -2.21 3.37 -21.01
CA LYS A 170 -1.44 2.43 -21.85
C LYS A 170 -0.98 1.21 -21.05
N TRP A 171 -0.50 1.42 -19.84
CA TRP A 171 -0.14 0.34 -18.93
C TRP A 171 -1.34 -0.57 -18.65
N LEU A 172 -2.48 0.00 -18.23
CA LEU A 172 -3.68 -0.79 -17.95
C LEU A 172 -4.17 -1.57 -19.18
N ALA A 173 -4.20 -0.91 -20.34
CA ALA A 173 -4.60 -1.52 -21.61
C ALA A 173 -3.69 -2.70 -22.01
N ASN A 174 -2.42 -2.65 -21.64
CA ASN A 174 -1.46 -3.73 -21.87
C ASN A 174 -1.52 -4.83 -20.80
N GLU A 175 -1.93 -4.50 -19.58
CA GLU A 175 -1.95 -5.43 -18.45
C GLU A 175 -3.23 -6.29 -18.39
N LEU A 176 -4.39 -5.71 -18.70
CA LEU A 176 -5.68 -6.43 -18.67
C LEU A 176 -5.71 -7.68 -19.57
N PRO A 177 -5.17 -7.66 -20.81
CA PRO A 177 -5.11 -8.85 -21.66
C PRO A 177 -4.23 -9.98 -21.11
N LYS A 178 -3.30 -9.69 -20.19
CA LYS A 178 -2.43 -10.68 -19.56
C LYS A 178 -3.11 -11.43 -18.42
N VAL A 179 -4.36 -11.10 -18.08
CA VAL A 179 -5.10 -11.77 -17.00
C VAL A 179 -5.53 -13.16 -17.48
N ASN A 180 -4.96 -14.20 -16.87
CA ASN A 180 -5.39 -15.57 -17.10
C ASN A 180 -6.46 -15.99 -16.07
N ARG A 181 -7.75 -15.93 -16.43
CA ARG A 181 -8.86 -16.24 -15.50
C ARG A 181 -8.98 -17.72 -15.14
N THR A 182 -8.31 -18.63 -15.86
CA THR A 182 -8.28 -20.06 -15.49
C THR A 182 -7.23 -20.36 -14.42
N GLU A 183 -6.26 -19.46 -14.22
CA GLU A 183 -5.22 -19.55 -13.19
C GLU A 183 -5.53 -18.61 -12.01
N THR A 184 -5.94 -17.37 -12.30
CA THR A 184 -6.33 -16.36 -11.31
C THR A 184 -7.78 -15.92 -11.58
N PRO A 185 -8.79 -16.65 -11.07
CA PRO A 185 -10.20 -16.36 -11.37
C PRO A 185 -10.67 -15.03 -10.77
N TRP A 186 -10.04 -14.55 -9.70
CA TRP A 186 -10.36 -13.29 -9.04
C TRP A 186 -9.52 -12.14 -9.62
N LEU A 187 -10.18 -11.20 -10.30
CA LEU A 187 -9.57 -9.94 -10.76
C LEU A 187 -9.97 -8.83 -9.79
N ILE A 188 -9.00 -8.21 -9.11
CA ILE A 188 -9.24 -7.19 -8.10
C ILE A 188 -8.57 -5.88 -8.55
N VAL A 189 -9.34 -4.79 -8.55
CA VAL A 189 -8.86 -3.45 -8.91
C VAL A 189 -9.00 -2.55 -7.70
N LEU A 190 -7.92 -1.85 -7.32
CA LEU A 190 -7.91 -0.91 -6.21
C LEU A 190 -7.71 0.51 -6.72
N ILE A 191 -8.71 1.35 -6.49
CA ILE A 191 -8.70 2.77 -6.81
C ILE A 191 -9.11 3.54 -5.57
N HIS A 192 -8.52 4.71 -5.36
CA HIS A 192 -8.86 5.56 -4.25
C HIS A 192 -10.19 6.29 -4.49
N CYS A 193 -10.32 6.97 -5.64
CA CYS A 193 -11.57 7.62 -6.03
C CYS A 193 -12.56 6.59 -6.61
N PRO A 194 -13.71 6.34 -5.95
CA PRO A 194 -14.71 5.39 -6.45
C PRO A 194 -15.38 5.88 -7.75
N ILE A 195 -15.60 4.97 -8.69
CA ILE A 195 -16.28 5.25 -9.97
C ILE A 195 -17.81 5.40 -9.77
N TYR A 196 -18.35 4.71 -8.78
CA TYR A 196 -19.77 4.77 -8.40
C TYR A 196 -19.89 5.22 -6.96
N ILE A 197 -20.64 6.30 -6.72
CA ILE A 197 -20.95 6.82 -5.38
C ILE A 197 -22.45 7.12 -5.31
N ILE A 198 -23.11 6.62 -4.27
CA ILE A 198 -24.45 7.07 -3.89
C ILE A 198 -24.32 7.72 -2.51
N ILE A 199 -24.45 9.05 -2.46
CA ILE A 199 -24.46 9.78 -1.19
C ILE A 199 -25.92 9.99 -0.80
N TRP A 200 -26.36 9.31 0.25
CA TRP A 200 -27.66 9.61 0.85
C TRP A 200 -27.52 10.83 1.73
N LYS A 201 -27.96 11.99 1.24
CA LYS A 201 -28.20 13.13 2.11
C LYS A 201 -29.54 12.89 2.80
N GLY A 202 -29.50 12.58 4.09
CA GLY A 202 -30.70 12.65 4.92
C GLY A 202 -31.37 14.00 4.73
N LYS A 203 -32.71 14.02 4.72
CA LYS A 203 -33.47 15.29 4.76
C LYS A 203 -33.00 16.09 6.00
N PRO A 204 -32.92 17.43 5.88
CA PRO A 204 -32.41 18.30 6.95
C PRO A 204 -33.14 18.09 8.28
#